data_AF-A0A251RAG0-F1
#
_entry.id   AF-A0A251RAG0-F1
#
_cell.length_a   1.000
_cell.length_b   1.000
_cell.length_c   1.000
_cell.angle_alpha   90.00
_cell.angle_beta   90.00
_cell.angle_gamma   90.00
#
_symmetry.space_group_name_H-M   'P 1'
#
loop_
_entity.id
_entity.type
_entity.pdbx_description
1 polymer ?
#
loop_
_entity_poly.entity_id
_entity_poly.type
_entity_poly.pdbx_seq_one_letter_code
_entity_poly.pdbx_strand_id
1 'polypeptide(L)'
;MAVENVGTKNFGFEKANASTNSSTDLEYFGVSQNGPELCQSLSSTNFRGLSGDFSFVDGQLQNSIFELVNMIGNGAKTIGFWKPQSGLEKKLNLTNTNGPYSTSKSNLAPILWPGDSPSVPKGWEIPTNGKRLRVGVPVIDGFAEFVKVVPGPSANTTEVFGFCIDVFNAAMAGLPYAVTYDFIPFAKPDGTSAGSYDDLVQQVFLGNFYALAADTTIRANRSLYVDFTLPYTESGVVMVVPMKDGKSNAWIFLKPLTWDLWLTSLCFFIFIGFAVWVLEHRINEEFRGPPSHQIGTSFWFSFATMVFAQREKVVSNLARFVVIVWVFVVLILTQSYTASLTSLLTVKQLQPTFSNLGDLIKNKEYIGYFEGSFVRELLIQRGVDPNKLRPYKSSDECHELLTNRSANGGIAAAIDETPNMKLFLAKYCSKYTMIGPIFKTDGFGFVFPKGSPLVPDVSRAILNLTEGDVMKEIENKWFAGNATCSDTKPTISDSNSLGLDSFWGLFLIAGVSSSLSLIIFAASFCNRHWHMFMTTGASAWKRIKVMLRIFDQKDLSSHTFRKTDSQDGKYMYNAGSIATCVEASPNNNSTRPPSPESIGHSNPTNPHSPFFREGILPVVVGQ
;
A
#
# COMPACT_ATOMS: atom_id res chain seq x y z
N MET A 1 -0.94 38.12 -80.31
CA MET A 1 -2.27 37.62 -79.90
C MET A 1 -2.93 38.48 -78.81
N ALA A 2 -2.51 38.44 -77.53
CA ALA A 2 -3.21 39.19 -76.47
C ALA A 2 -3.13 40.74 -76.62
N VAL A 3 -1.94 41.26 -76.94
CA VAL A 3 -1.71 42.70 -77.18
C VAL A 3 -2.42 43.20 -78.45
N GLU A 4 -2.54 42.34 -79.45
CA GLU A 4 -3.28 42.65 -80.68
C GLU A 4 -4.80 42.71 -80.44
N ASN A 5 -5.32 41.86 -79.55
CA ASN A 5 -6.73 41.84 -79.17
C ASN A 5 -7.17 43.05 -78.34
N VAL A 6 -6.31 43.56 -77.46
CA VAL A 6 -6.59 44.79 -76.68
C VAL A 6 -6.55 46.04 -77.57
N GLY A 7 -5.82 45.96 -78.69
CA GLY A 7 -5.62 47.08 -79.59
C GLY A 7 -4.73 48.18 -78.99
N THR A 8 -4.18 49.04 -79.85
CA THR A 8 -3.18 50.06 -79.47
C THR A 8 -3.77 51.42 -79.10
N LYS A 9 -5.03 51.48 -78.66
CA LYS A 9 -5.68 52.78 -78.37
C LYS A 9 -5.38 53.23 -76.94
N ASN A 10 -4.59 54.31 -76.86
CA ASN A 10 -4.23 55.14 -75.70
C ASN A 10 -3.73 54.39 -74.45
N PHE A 11 -2.41 54.17 -74.38
CA PHE A 11 -1.71 53.78 -73.16
C PHE A 11 -1.66 54.95 -72.15
N GLY A 12 -2.78 55.21 -71.49
CA GLY A 12 -2.88 56.18 -70.40
C GLY A 12 -2.49 55.57 -69.06
N PHE A 13 -1.83 56.36 -68.20
CA PHE A 13 -1.55 55.99 -66.82
C PHE A 13 -2.32 56.91 -65.88
N GLU A 14 -3.06 56.33 -64.95
CA GLU A 14 -3.76 57.04 -63.89
C GLU A 14 -2.87 57.09 -62.65
N LYS A 15 -2.49 58.29 -62.22
CA LYS A 15 -1.72 58.47 -60.99
C LYS A 15 -2.66 58.49 -59.80
N ALA A 16 -2.33 57.74 -58.75
CA ALA A 16 -3.04 57.83 -57.49
C ALA A 16 -2.83 59.23 -56.88
N ASN A 17 -3.89 59.83 -56.33
CA ASN A 17 -3.76 61.06 -55.54
C ASN A 17 -3.13 60.70 -54.20
N ALA A 18 -1.79 60.69 -54.14
CA ALA A 18 -1.05 60.43 -52.91
C ALA A 18 -1.30 61.57 -51.90
N SER A 19 -1.80 61.23 -50.71
CA SER A 19 -1.74 62.15 -49.57
C SER A 19 -0.27 62.24 -49.11
N THR A 20 0.23 63.45 -48.92
CA THR A 20 1.65 63.84 -48.82
C THR A 20 2.51 63.19 -47.71
N ASN A 21 2.04 62.17 -46.99
CA ASN A 21 2.74 61.59 -45.83
C ASN A 21 2.86 60.04 -45.85
N SER A 22 2.94 59.39 -47.01
CA SER A 22 3.29 57.96 -47.13
C SER A 22 4.75 57.80 -47.60
N SER A 23 5.53 56.98 -46.89
CA SER A 23 7.01 56.94 -46.97
C SER A 23 7.57 55.97 -48.02
N THR A 24 6.83 55.67 -49.10
CA THR A 24 7.29 54.73 -50.13
C THR A 24 7.08 55.29 -51.53
N ASP A 25 8.17 55.38 -52.31
CA ASP A 25 8.20 55.88 -53.71
C ASP A 25 7.29 55.14 -54.70
N LEU A 26 6.64 54.05 -54.29
CA LEU A 26 5.74 53.28 -55.16
C LEU A 26 4.46 54.04 -55.55
N GLU A 27 4.01 55.03 -54.77
CA GLU A 27 2.79 55.79 -55.06
C GLU A 27 2.94 56.79 -56.23
N TYR A 28 4.17 57.05 -56.69
CA TYR A 28 4.44 57.87 -57.88
C TYR A 28 4.26 57.12 -59.21
N PHE A 29 4.21 55.78 -59.19
CA PHE A 29 3.97 55.00 -60.40
C PHE A 29 2.50 55.08 -60.80
N GLY A 30 2.23 55.52 -62.03
CA GLY A 30 0.87 55.53 -62.58
C GLY A 30 0.40 54.11 -62.89
N VAL A 31 -0.87 53.81 -62.61
CA VAL A 31 -1.51 52.53 -62.95
C VAL A 31 -1.97 52.60 -64.40
N SER A 32 -1.57 51.63 -65.22
CA SER A 32 -2.01 51.55 -66.62
C SER A 32 -3.50 51.26 -66.68
N GLN A 33 -4.27 52.10 -67.38
CA GLN A 33 -5.71 51.87 -67.55
C GLN A 33 -6.02 50.69 -68.47
N ASN A 34 -5.09 50.31 -69.34
CA ASN A 34 -5.23 49.16 -70.24
C ASN A 34 -4.72 47.86 -69.59
N GLY A 35 -4.14 47.94 -68.39
CA GLY A 35 -3.63 46.79 -67.64
C GLY A 35 -4.69 45.71 -67.39
N PRO A 36 -5.89 46.05 -66.86
CA PRO A 36 -6.96 45.08 -66.63
C PRO A 36 -7.42 44.37 -67.90
N GLU A 37 -7.57 45.10 -69.01
CA GLU A 37 -7.99 44.54 -70.30
C GLU A 37 -6.92 43.63 -70.90
N LEU A 38 -5.64 43.98 -70.73
CA LEU A 38 -4.51 43.11 -71.09
C LEU A 38 -4.43 41.86 -70.23
N CYS A 39 -4.63 41.97 -68.92
CA CYS A 39 -4.71 40.82 -68.02
C CYS A 39 -5.88 39.90 -68.37
N GLN A 40 -7.04 40.46 -68.73
CA GLN A 40 -8.21 39.70 -69.18
C GLN A 40 -7.93 38.99 -70.51
N SER A 41 -7.34 39.70 -71.48
CA SER A 41 -6.95 39.13 -72.78
C SER A 41 -5.92 38.00 -72.61
N LEU A 42 -4.89 38.20 -71.77
CA LEU A 42 -3.90 37.17 -71.43
C LEU A 42 -4.54 35.94 -70.77
N SER A 43 -5.44 36.15 -69.81
CA SER A 43 -6.15 35.07 -69.12
C SER A 43 -7.06 34.26 -70.05
N SER A 44 -7.57 34.88 -71.12
CA SER A 44 -8.38 34.21 -72.15
C SER A 44 -7.57 33.51 -73.26
N THR A 45 -6.24 33.62 -73.23
CA THR A 45 -5.39 33.05 -74.30
C THR A 45 -5.35 31.53 -74.18
N ASN A 46 -5.67 30.84 -75.28
CA ASN A 46 -5.56 29.39 -75.38
C ASN A 46 -4.79 29.02 -76.65
N PHE A 47 -3.70 28.27 -76.50
CA PHE A 47 -2.93 27.76 -77.63
C PHE A 47 -2.21 26.47 -77.26
N ARG A 48 -1.80 25.68 -78.25
CA ARG A 48 -0.97 24.49 -78.04
C ARG A 48 0.51 24.86 -78.12
N GLY A 49 1.24 24.68 -77.03
CA GLY A 49 2.69 24.91 -76.93
C GLY A 49 3.49 23.62 -76.75
N LEU A 50 4.79 23.75 -76.48
CA LEU A 50 5.70 22.62 -76.23
C LEU A 50 5.33 21.82 -74.97
N SER A 51 4.73 22.49 -73.99
CA SER A 51 4.26 21.88 -72.73
C SER A 51 2.85 21.31 -72.81
N GLY A 52 2.21 21.34 -73.99
CA GLY A 52 0.82 20.91 -74.20
C GLY A 52 -0.14 22.08 -74.40
N ASP A 53 -1.41 21.86 -74.05
CA ASP A 53 -2.46 22.87 -74.18
C ASP A 53 -2.30 23.93 -73.09
N PHE A 54 -1.96 25.15 -73.50
CA PHE A 54 -1.74 26.30 -72.64
C PHE A 54 -3.06 27.04 -72.44
N SER A 55 -3.54 27.07 -71.20
CA SER A 55 -4.75 27.80 -70.80
C SER A 55 -4.65 28.26 -69.35
N PHE A 56 -5.23 29.42 -69.05
CA PHE A 56 -5.30 29.95 -67.68
C PHE A 56 -6.69 29.70 -67.07
N VAL A 57 -6.70 29.23 -65.83
CA VAL A 57 -7.90 29.16 -64.97
C VAL A 57 -7.55 29.88 -63.67
N ASP A 58 -8.34 30.88 -63.29
CA ASP A 58 -8.12 31.71 -62.10
C ASP A 58 -6.70 32.32 -61.99
N GLY A 59 -6.11 32.69 -63.12
CA GLY A 59 -4.76 33.27 -63.19
C GLY A 59 -3.61 32.25 -63.03
N GLN A 60 -3.91 30.95 -62.99
CA GLN A 60 -2.91 29.88 -62.95
C GLN A 60 -2.95 29.05 -64.22
N LEU A 61 -1.78 28.58 -64.66
CA LEU A 61 -1.69 27.66 -65.80
C LEU A 61 -2.42 26.36 -65.44
N GLN A 62 -3.38 25.95 -66.25
CA GLN A 62 -4.10 24.71 -66.05
C GLN A 62 -3.14 23.52 -66.29
N ASN A 63 -2.85 22.76 -65.24
CA ASN A 63 -1.96 21.59 -65.30
C ASN A 63 -2.52 20.54 -66.26
N SER A 64 -1.83 20.33 -67.38
CA SER A 64 -2.33 19.43 -68.41
C SER A 64 -1.98 17.98 -68.07
N ILE A 65 -0.70 17.66 -67.80
CA ILE A 65 -0.19 16.28 -67.65
C ILE A 65 1.14 16.29 -66.89
N PHE A 66 1.36 15.39 -65.93
CA PHE A 66 2.67 15.18 -65.28
C PHE A 66 3.33 13.88 -65.73
N GLU A 67 4.64 13.93 -65.98
CA GLU A 67 5.46 12.74 -66.21
C GLU A 67 6.03 12.23 -64.88
N LEU A 68 5.81 10.95 -64.59
CA LEU A 68 6.34 10.28 -63.41
C LEU A 68 7.64 9.58 -63.77
N VAL A 69 8.70 9.93 -63.06
CA VAL A 69 10.06 9.45 -63.32
C VAL A 69 10.60 8.74 -62.09
N ASN A 70 11.16 7.54 -62.29
CA ASN A 70 11.93 6.82 -61.28
C ASN A 70 13.42 7.05 -61.51
N MET A 71 14.13 7.50 -60.48
CA MET A 71 15.57 7.74 -60.53
C MET A 71 16.32 6.46 -60.15
N ILE A 72 17.12 5.92 -61.07
CA ILE A 72 17.89 4.68 -60.88
C ILE A 72 19.36 4.99 -61.15
N GLY A 73 20.18 5.03 -60.09
CA GLY A 73 21.57 5.47 -60.17
C GLY A 73 21.67 6.88 -60.76
N ASN A 74 22.39 7.03 -61.88
CA ASN A 74 22.53 8.31 -62.58
C ASN A 74 21.48 8.51 -63.70
N GLY A 75 20.56 7.55 -63.89
CA GLY A 75 19.59 7.56 -64.98
C GLY A 75 18.16 7.84 -64.50
N ALA A 76 17.45 8.68 -65.25
CA ALA A 76 16.01 8.87 -65.11
C ALA A 76 15.26 7.86 -65.99
N LYS A 77 14.30 7.12 -65.42
CA LYS A 77 13.42 6.22 -66.16
C LYS A 77 11.97 6.61 -65.96
N THR A 78 11.30 7.01 -67.03
CA THR A 78 9.86 7.29 -67.01
C THR A 78 9.06 6.03 -66.66
N ILE A 79 8.20 6.13 -65.65
CA ILE A 79 7.35 5.04 -65.17
C ILE A 79 5.88 5.22 -65.56
N GLY A 80 5.45 6.42 -65.93
CA GLY A 80 4.10 6.67 -66.42
C GLY A 80 3.77 8.16 -66.41
N PHE A 81 2.49 8.47 -66.57
CA PHE A 81 1.96 9.83 -66.61
C PHE A 81 0.78 9.94 -65.65
N TRP A 82 0.58 11.12 -65.08
CA TRP A 82 -0.62 11.46 -64.33
C TRP A 82 -1.40 12.57 -65.03
N LYS A 83 -2.71 12.38 -65.18
CA LYS A 83 -3.63 13.39 -65.67
C LYS A 83 -4.70 13.67 -64.61
N PRO A 84 -5.18 14.93 -64.50
CA PRO A 84 -6.28 15.26 -63.58
C PRO A 84 -7.57 14.46 -63.81
N GLN A 85 -7.88 14.10 -65.07
CA GLN A 85 -9.16 13.48 -65.44
C GLN A 85 -9.14 11.94 -65.37
N SER A 86 -7.99 11.31 -65.62
CA SER A 86 -7.88 9.84 -65.73
C SER A 86 -6.93 9.21 -64.70
N GLY A 87 -6.20 10.00 -63.92
CA GLY A 87 -5.26 9.50 -62.91
C GLY A 87 -3.97 8.96 -63.54
N LEU A 88 -3.51 7.79 -63.11
CA LEU A 88 -2.24 7.17 -63.51
C LEU A 88 -2.37 6.34 -64.79
N GLU A 89 -1.51 6.62 -65.77
CA GLU A 89 -1.44 5.92 -67.06
C GLU A 89 -0.01 5.50 -67.43
N LYS A 90 0.13 4.31 -68.04
CA LYS A 90 1.45 3.76 -68.41
C LYS A 90 2.02 4.40 -69.67
N LYS A 91 1.15 4.81 -70.58
CA LYS A 91 1.48 5.45 -71.87
C LYS A 91 0.57 6.65 -72.05
N LEU A 92 1.14 7.73 -72.55
CA LEU A 92 0.39 8.95 -72.80
C LEU A 92 -0.53 8.79 -74.02
N ASN A 93 -1.83 8.65 -73.78
CA ASN A 93 -2.84 8.70 -74.85
C ASN A 93 -3.58 10.06 -74.78
N LEU A 94 -3.32 10.92 -75.77
CA LEU A 94 -3.90 12.27 -75.87
C LEU A 94 -5.35 12.28 -76.43
N THR A 95 -5.82 11.15 -76.94
CA THR A 95 -7.11 11.05 -77.65
C THR A 95 -8.26 10.52 -76.81
N ASN A 96 -7.99 10.02 -75.59
CA ASN A 96 -8.99 9.33 -74.77
C ASN A 96 -9.22 10.08 -73.46
N THR A 97 -10.22 10.97 -73.46
CA THR A 97 -10.63 11.78 -72.31
C THR A 97 -11.67 11.10 -71.42
N ASN A 98 -12.22 9.95 -71.84
CA ASN A 98 -13.34 9.26 -71.17
C ASN A 98 -12.92 7.94 -70.48
N GLY A 99 -11.67 7.82 -70.04
CA GLY A 99 -11.21 6.67 -69.27
C GLY A 99 -11.65 6.76 -67.79
N PRO A 100 -11.91 5.64 -67.11
CA PRO A 100 -12.17 5.64 -65.67
C PRO A 100 -10.94 6.16 -64.90
N TYR A 101 -11.17 7.04 -63.93
CA TYR A 101 -10.09 7.57 -63.07
C TYR A 101 -9.42 6.41 -62.31
N SER A 102 -8.11 6.26 -62.48
CA SER A 102 -7.38 5.15 -61.88
C SER A 102 -6.19 5.61 -61.05
N THR A 103 -6.12 5.11 -59.81
CA THR A 103 -4.97 5.28 -58.91
C THR A 103 -4.14 4.00 -58.81
N SER A 104 -4.42 2.98 -59.62
CA SER A 104 -3.76 1.68 -59.52
C SER A 104 -2.31 1.72 -59.97
N LYS A 105 -1.42 1.20 -59.13
CA LYS A 105 0.01 1.00 -59.43
C LYS A 105 0.24 0.08 -60.64
N SER A 106 -0.70 -0.79 -60.99
CA SER A 106 -0.61 -1.66 -62.19
C SER A 106 -0.50 -0.86 -63.49
N ASN A 107 -0.92 0.40 -63.47
CA ASN A 107 -0.88 1.30 -64.61
C ASN A 107 0.44 2.07 -64.71
N LEU A 108 1.45 1.74 -63.89
CA LEU A 108 2.80 2.25 -64.01
C LEU A 108 3.76 1.15 -64.46
N ALA A 109 4.90 1.53 -65.02
CA ALA A 109 6.02 0.62 -65.22
C ALA A 109 6.61 0.17 -63.86
N PRO A 110 7.33 -0.96 -63.81
CA PRO A 110 7.95 -1.44 -62.57
C PRO A 110 8.80 -0.36 -61.89
N ILE A 111 8.50 -0.08 -60.62
CA ILE A 111 9.23 0.86 -59.78
C ILE A 111 10.32 0.08 -59.05
N LEU A 112 11.56 0.53 -59.20
CA LEU A 112 12.71 0.04 -58.45
C LEU A 112 12.98 1.02 -57.31
N TRP A 113 13.08 0.48 -56.11
CA TRP A 113 13.39 1.22 -54.89
C TRP A 113 14.90 1.23 -54.64
N PRO A 114 15.40 2.09 -53.73
CA PRO A 114 16.82 2.11 -53.38
C PRO A 114 17.36 0.70 -53.08
N GLY A 115 18.53 0.37 -53.64
CA GLY A 115 19.12 -0.98 -53.56
C GLY A 115 18.63 -1.95 -54.65
N ASP A 116 18.13 -1.43 -55.77
CA ASP A 116 17.65 -2.21 -56.93
C ASP A 116 16.54 -3.22 -56.61
N SER A 117 15.75 -2.94 -55.56
CA SER A 117 14.68 -3.84 -55.13
C SER A 117 13.33 -3.49 -55.80
N PRO A 118 12.62 -4.48 -56.38
CA PRO A 118 11.27 -4.27 -56.92
C PRO A 118 10.19 -4.25 -55.80
N SER A 119 10.53 -4.67 -54.57
CA SER A 119 9.60 -4.68 -53.45
C SER A 119 9.50 -3.30 -52.82
N VAL A 120 8.27 -2.85 -52.54
CA VAL A 120 8.04 -1.59 -51.81
C VAL A 120 8.59 -1.74 -50.39
N PRO A 121 9.50 -0.85 -49.94
CA PRO A 121 9.99 -0.86 -48.56
C PRO A 121 8.81 -0.72 -47.60
N LYS A 122 8.72 -1.64 -46.64
CA LYS A 122 7.69 -1.59 -45.59
C LYS A 122 8.18 -0.71 -44.44
N GLY A 123 8.20 0.60 -44.66
CA GLY A 123 8.47 1.58 -43.60
C GLY A 123 9.92 1.60 -43.11
N TRP A 124 10.10 1.90 -41.81
CA TRP A 124 11.40 1.99 -41.15
C TRP A 124 11.84 0.60 -40.67
N GLU A 125 13.01 0.15 -41.11
CA GLU A 125 13.68 -1.02 -40.55
C GLU A 125 14.90 -0.54 -39.78
N ILE A 126 14.99 -0.90 -38.50
CA ILE A 126 16.18 -0.57 -37.69
C ILE A 126 17.33 -1.44 -38.23
N PRO A 127 18.41 -0.85 -38.74
CA PRO A 127 19.46 -1.63 -39.38
C PRO A 127 20.09 -2.59 -38.37
N THR A 128 19.94 -3.89 -38.61
CA THR A 128 20.53 -4.97 -37.80
C THR A 128 22.06 -5.02 -37.89
N ASN A 129 22.63 -4.47 -38.98
CA ASN A 129 24.08 -4.23 -39.16
C ASN A 129 24.52 -2.78 -38.82
N GLY A 130 23.68 -2.04 -38.09
CA GLY A 130 23.90 -0.63 -37.74
C GLY A 130 24.72 -0.38 -36.48
N LYS A 131 24.88 0.92 -36.14
CA LYS A 131 25.43 1.35 -34.85
C LYS A 131 24.55 0.85 -33.70
N ARG A 132 25.18 0.25 -32.69
CA ARG A 132 24.53 -0.20 -31.45
C ARG A 132 23.90 0.99 -30.73
N LEU A 133 22.69 0.81 -30.21
CA LEU A 133 21.98 1.84 -29.46
C LEU A 133 22.72 2.14 -28.15
N ARG A 134 23.04 3.41 -27.91
CA ARG A 134 23.69 3.87 -26.68
C ARG A 134 22.65 4.09 -25.60
N VAL A 135 22.58 3.19 -24.62
CA VAL A 135 21.63 3.24 -23.51
C VAL A 135 22.31 3.80 -22.28
N GLY A 136 21.91 4.99 -21.83
CA GLY A 136 22.47 5.59 -20.63
C GLY A 136 21.91 4.94 -19.36
N VAL A 137 22.78 4.76 -18.36
CA VAL A 137 22.41 4.24 -17.04
C VAL A 137 23.01 5.14 -15.93
N PRO A 138 22.28 5.42 -14.84
CA PRO A 138 22.80 6.24 -13.76
C PRO A 138 23.84 5.47 -12.93
N VAL A 139 24.75 6.21 -12.29
CA VAL A 139 25.66 5.67 -11.27
C VAL A 139 25.22 6.22 -9.93
N ILE A 140 24.58 5.38 -9.11
CA ILE A 140 23.98 5.76 -7.83
C ILE A 140 24.39 4.76 -6.76
N ASP A 141 24.80 5.27 -5.60
CA ASP A 141 25.29 4.45 -4.49
C ASP A 141 24.17 3.90 -3.57
N GLY A 142 22.96 4.48 -3.64
CA GLY A 142 21.91 4.32 -2.62
C GLY A 142 20.93 3.16 -2.76
N PHE A 143 20.61 2.78 -4.01
CA PHE A 143 19.60 1.75 -4.34
C PHE A 143 20.11 0.85 -5.46
N ALA A 144 21.16 0.09 -5.15
CA ALA A 144 21.83 -0.79 -6.10
C ALA A 144 20.94 -1.92 -6.64
N GLU A 145 19.81 -2.21 -5.99
CA GLU A 145 18.80 -3.16 -6.43
C GLU A 145 18.12 -2.72 -7.74
N PHE A 146 17.97 -1.41 -7.97
CA PHE A 146 17.36 -0.90 -9.20
C PHE A 146 18.35 -0.83 -10.36
N VAL A 147 19.53 -0.25 -10.12
CA VAL A 147 20.64 -0.17 -11.07
C VAL A 147 21.97 -0.20 -10.30
N LYS A 148 22.87 -1.08 -10.71
CA LYS A 148 24.23 -1.21 -10.18
C LYS A 148 25.21 -1.30 -11.34
N VAL A 149 26.20 -0.43 -11.33
CA VAL A 149 27.31 -0.44 -12.29
C VAL A 149 28.54 -0.99 -11.59
N VAL A 150 29.15 -2.03 -12.16
CA VAL A 150 30.37 -2.67 -11.64
C VAL A 150 31.46 -2.61 -12.74
N PRO A 151 32.72 -2.31 -12.38
CA PRO A 151 33.84 -2.45 -13.31
C PRO A 151 33.95 -3.91 -13.77
N GLY A 152 33.96 -4.14 -15.07
CA GLY A 152 34.10 -5.47 -15.64
C GLY A 152 35.54 -6.00 -15.56
N PRO A 153 35.78 -7.24 -16.01
CA PRO A 153 37.09 -7.90 -15.93
C PRO A 153 38.19 -7.21 -16.77
N SER A 154 37.79 -6.46 -17.80
CA SER A 154 38.67 -5.66 -18.65
C SER A 154 38.48 -4.17 -18.35
N ALA A 155 39.56 -3.38 -18.38
CA ALA A 155 39.55 -1.96 -18.00
C ALA A 155 38.54 -1.06 -18.76
N ASN A 156 37.99 -1.53 -19.88
CA ASN A 156 37.03 -0.81 -20.73
C ASN A 156 35.61 -1.42 -20.76
N THR A 157 35.35 -2.50 -20.04
CA THR A 157 34.02 -3.11 -19.95
C THR A 157 33.38 -2.77 -18.62
N THR A 158 32.15 -2.28 -18.63
CA THR A 158 31.34 -2.07 -17.43
C THR A 158 30.17 -3.04 -17.50
N GLU A 159 29.94 -3.76 -16.40
CA GLU A 159 28.79 -4.65 -16.27
C GLU A 159 27.71 -3.91 -15.48
N VAL A 160 26.49 -3.96 -15.99
CA VAL A 160 25.35 -3.25 -15.42
C VAL A 160 24.28 -4.27 -15.05
N PHE A 161 23.82 -4.20 -13.81
CA PHE A 161 22.84 -5.10 -13.25
C PHE A 161 21.74 -4.31 -12.53
N GLY A 162 20.62 -4.94 -12.22
CA GLY A 162 19.55 -4.36 -11.43
C GLY A 162 18.18 -4.66 -12.00
N PHE A 163 17.15 -4.42 -11.20
CA PHE A 163 15.75 -4.61 -11.58
C PHE A 163 15.41 -3.89 -12.89
N CYS A 164 15.78 -2.61 -13.02
CA CYS A 164 15.43 -1.81 -14.21
C CYS A 164 16.14 -2.33 -15.47
N ILE A 165 17.34 -2.91 -15.31
CA ILE A 165 18.15 -3.46 -16.40
C ILE A 165 17.58 -4.78 -16.89
N ASP A 166 17.17 -5.66 -15.97
CA ASP A 166 16.52 -6.92 -16.32
C ASP A 166 15.17 -6.68 -17.00
N VAL A 167 14.38 -5.72 -16.51
CA VAL A 167 13.13 -5.29 -17.16
C VAL A 167 13.39 -4.73 -18.55
N PHE A 168 14.41 -3.88 -18.73
CA PHE A 168 14.78 -3.34 -20.04
C PHE A 168 15.18 -4.45 -21.02
N ASN A 169 16.05 -5.36 -20.59
CA ASN A 169 16.49 -6.49 -21.41
C ASN A 169 15.32 -7.38 -21.83
N ALA A 170 14.41 -7.69 -20.90
CA ALA A 170 13.23 -8.49 -21.19
C ALA A 170 12.28 -7.78 -22.17
N ALA A 171 12.05 -6.48 -22.00
CA ALA A 171 11.23 -5.69 -22.91
C ALA A 171 11.85 -5.61 -24.32
N MET A 172 13.17 -5.41 -24.42
CA MET A 172 13.88 -5.38 -25.70
C MET A 172 13.89 -6.75 -26.40
N ALA A 173 14.01 -7.85 -25.65
CA ALA A 173 13.93 -9.21 -26.17
C ALA A 173 12.52 -9.58 -26.66
N GLY A 174 11.48 -8.94 -26.11
CA GLY A 174 10.08 -9.13 -26.52
C GLY A 174 9.70 -8.41 -27.82
N LEU A 175 10.60 -7.62 -28.41
CA LEU A 175 10.35 -6.93 -29.68
C LEU A 175 10.35 -7.92 -30.86
N PRO A 176 9.55 -7.68 -31.92
CA PRO A 176 9.50 -8.56 -33.09
C PRO A 176 10.74 -8.46 -34.00
N TYR A 177 11.72 -7.63 -33.64
CA TYR A 177 12.96 -7.39 -34.35
C TYR A 177 14.13 -7.25 -33.36
N ALA A 178 15.33 -7.62 -33.80
CA ALA A 178 16.52 -7.55 -32.95
C ALA A 178 17.08 -6.12 -32.91
N VAL A 179 17.17 -5.55 -31.70
CA VAL A 179 17.85 -4.27 -31.44
C VAL A 179 19.11 -4.54 -30.66
N THR A 180 20.27 -4.16 -31.20
CA THR A 180 21.55 -4.25 -30.50
C THR A 180 21.82 -2.96 -29.72
N TYR A 181 22.26 -3.08 -28.48
CA TYR A 181 22.48 -1.94 -27.59
C TYR A 181 23.65 -2.18 -26.62
N ASP A 182 24.24 -1.08 -26.16
CA ASP A 182 25.28 -1.05 -25.15
C ASP A 182 24.86 -0.13 -24.00
N PHE A 183 25.08 -0.57 -22.77
CA PHE A 183 24.90 0.27 -21.59
C PHE A 183 26.12 1.16 -21.39
N ILE A 184 25.88 2.45 -21.18
CA ILE A 184 26.92 3.46 -20.97
C ILE A 184 26.62 4.16 -19.63
N PRO A 185 27.49 3.98 -18.62
CA PRO A 185 27.32 4.66 -17.33
C PRO A 185 27.44 6.17 -17.47
N PHE A 186 26.53 6.89 -16.82
CA PHE A 186 26.59 8.34 -16.69
C PHE A 186 27.51 8.72 -15.51
N ALA A 187 28.81 8.58 -15.76
CA ALA A 187 29.86 8.78 -14.76
C ALA A 187 30.88 9.84 -15.21
N LYS A 188 31.50 10.49 -14.23
CA LYS A 188 32.71 11.31 -14.40
C LYS A 188 33.94 10.40 -14.61
N PRO A 189 35.10 10.95 -15.03
CA PRO A 189 36.33 10.17 -15.19
C PRO A 189 36.81 9.47 -13.91
N ASP A 190 36.37 9.92 -12.75
CA ASP A 190 36.67 9.32 -11.43
C ASP A 190 35.71 8.17 -11.05
N GLY A 191 34.72 7.84 -11.90
CA GLY A 191 33.72 6.81 -11.65
C GLY A 191 32.53 7.26 -10.80
N THR A 192 32.48 8.52 -10.36
CA THR A 192 31.34 9.07 -9.61
C THR A 192 30.22 9.52 -10.55
N SER A 193 29.01 9.72 -10.01
CA SER A 193 27.87 10.20 -10.80
C SER A 193 28.19 11.51 -11.55
N ALA A 194 27.85 11.55 -12.84
CA ALA A 194 28.00 12.75 -13.67
C ALA A 194 26.94 13.82 -13.43
N GLY A 195 25.86 13.52 -12.70
CA GLY A 195 24.81 14.49 -12.38
C GLY A 195 23.55 13.86 -11.80
N SER A 196 22.46 14.62 -11.84
CA SER A 196 21.12 14.19 -11.42
C SER A 196 20.39 13.42 -12.53
N TYR A 197 19.22 12.85 -12.21
CA TYR A 197 18.33 12.29 -13.24
C TYR A 197 17.89 13.32 -14.27
N ASP A 198 17.69 14.58 -13.88
CA ASP A 198 17.29 15.62 -14.83
C ASP A 198 18.42 15.88 -15.84
N ASP A 199 19.68 15.86 -15.40
CA ASP A 199 20.86 15.97 -16.26
C ASP A 199 21.00 14.74 -17.19
N LEU A 200 20.75 13.54 -16.67
CA LEU A 200 20.78 12.30 -17.44
C LEU A 200 19.72 12.29 -18.55
N VAL A 201 18.48 12.70 -18.23
CA VAL A 201 17.40 12.83 -19.22
C VAL A 201 17.74 13.91 -20.25
N GLN A 202 18.39 15.00 -19.84
CA GLN A 202 18.86 16.03 -20.76
C GLN A 202 19.89 15.49 -21.77
N GLN A 203 20.75 14.53 -21.39
CA GLN A 203 21.70 13.90 -22.32
C GLN A 203 21.01 13.14 -23.47
N VAL A 204 19.79 12.64 -23.27
CA VAL A 204 18.99 12.02 -24.34
C VAL A 204 18.53 13.08 -25.34
N PHE A 205 18.06 14.22 -24.83
CA PHE A 205 17.65 15.33 -25.68
C PHE A 205 18.81 15.92 -26.48
N LEU A 206 20.01 15.97 -25.90
CA LEU A 206 21.23 16.39 -26.58
C LEU A 206 21.77 15.36 -27.60
N GLY A 207 21.20 14.14 -27.65
CA GLY A 207 21.61 13.07 -28.57
C GLY A 207 22.87 12.30 -28.16
N ASN A 208 23.32 12.45 -26.91
CA ASN A 208 24.45 11.70 -26.35
C ASN A 208 24.04 10.25 -26.02
N PHE A 209 22.82 10.06 -25.56
CA PHE A 209 22.17 8.75 -25.40
C PHE A 209 20.93 8.65 -26.28
N TYR A 210 20.60 7.43 -26.71
CA TYR A 210 19.44 7.16 -27.55
C TYR A 210 18.35 6.36 -26.82
N ALA A 211 18.64 5.91 -25.60
CA ALA A 211 17.66 5.45 -24.64
C ALA A 211 18.24 5.60 -23.21
N LEU A 212 17.39 5.54 -22.19
CA LEU A 212 17.81 5.36 -20.79
C LEU A 212 17.13 4.15 -20.18
N ALA A 213 17.92 3.31 -19.52
CA ALA A 213 17.46 2.15 -18.76
C ALA A 213 17.75 2.40 -17.28
N ALA A 214 16.77 2.95 -16.57
CA ALA A 214 16.92 3.37 -15.19
C ALA A 214 15.56 3.49 -14.50
N ASP A 215 15.59 3.61 -13.19
CA ASP A 215 14.52 4.02 -12.27
C ASP A 215 14.14 5.52 -12.45
N THR A 216 13.96 5.94 -13.70
CA THR A 216 13.58 7.32 -14.02
C THR A 216 12.07 7.50 -13.91
N THR A 217 11.64 8.29 -12.95
CA THR A 217 10.23 8.70 -12.79
C THR A 217 9.75 9.50 -14.00
N ILE A 218 8.57 9.14 -14.50
CA ILE A 218 7.89 9.90 -15.55
C ILE A 218 7.36 11.21 -14.92
N ARG A 219 7.78 12.34 -15.48
CA ARG A 219 7.35 13.68 -15.04
C ARG A 219 6.95 14.56 -16.20
N ALA A 220 5.98 15.44 -15.96
CA ALA A 220 5.49 16.39 -16.95
C ALA A 220 6.60 17.32 -17.48
N ASN A 221 7.48 17.83 -16.61
CA ASN A 221 8.60 18.68 -17.02
C ASN A 221 9.58 17.94 -17.96
N ARG A 222 9.89 16.66 -17.67
CA ARG A 222 10.75 15.81 -18.49
C ARG A 222 10.11 15.48 -19.84
N SER A 223 8.80 15.22 -19.87
CA SER A 223 8.06 14.88 -21.10
C SER A 223 8.05 15.97 -22.18
N LEU A 224 8.45 17.20 -21.84
CA LEU A 224 8.53 18.29 -22.82
C LEU A 224 9.63 18.05 -23.86
N TYR A 225 10.71 17.35 -23.50
CA TYR A 225 11.91 17.20 -24.34
C TYR A 225 12.30 15.74 -24.62
N VAL A 226 11.70 14.77 -23.93
CA VAL A 226 11.88 13.33 -24.19
C VAL A 226 10.54 12.59 -24.17
N ASP A 227 10.49 11.41 -24.77
CA ASP A 227 9.34 10.53 -24.67
C ASP A 227 9.64 9.37 -23.72
N PHE A 228 8.65 9.02 -22.90
CA PHE A 228 8.72 7.90 -21.97
C PHE A 228 7.93 6.71 -22.52
N THR A 229 8.38 5.51 -22.18
CA THR A 229 7.53 4.32 -22.27
C THR A 229 6.41 4.36 -21.24
N LEU A 230 5.46 3.45 -21.37
CA LEU A 230 4.54 3.16 -20.27
C LEU A 230 5.31 2.75 -19.00
N PRO A 231 4.79 3.10 -17.80
CA PRO A 231 5.46 2.80 -16.55
C PRO A 231 5.51 1.29 -16.30
N TYR A 232 6.61 0.82 -15.74
CA TYR A 232 6.81 -0.59 -15.36
C TYR A 232 6.87 -0.78 -13.83
N THR A 233 6.69 0.29 -13.05
CA THR A 233 6.59 0.26 -11.58
C THR A 233 5.41 1.09 -11.09
N GLU A 234 5.12 0.99 -9.79
CA GLU A 234 4.06 1.75 -9.16
C GLU A 234 4.34 3.26 -9.11
N SER A 235 3.26 4.00 -9.30
CA SER A 235 3.23 5.45 -9.37
C SER A 235 3.11 6.08 -7.97
N GLY A 236 3.86 7.15 -7.71
CA GLY A 236 3.64 8.07 -6.59
C GLY A 236 4.81 8.24 -5.63
N VAL A 237 4.79 9.37 -4.91
CA VAL A 237 5.71 9.67 -3.80
C VAL A 237 4.96 9.47 -2.48
N VAL A 238 5.56 8.73 -1.57
CA VAL A 238 4.99 8.33 -0.28
C VAL A 238 5.84 8.84 0.87
N MET A 239 5.26 8.81 2.06
CA MET A 239 5.88 9.21 3.31
C MET A 239 6.04 7.99 4.20
N VAL A 240 7.27 7.69 4.63
CA VAL A 240 7.57 6.65 5.62
C VAL A 240 7.78 7.29 6.98
N VAL A 241 7.07 6.79 7.97
CA VAL A 241 7.14 7.27 9.36
C VAL A 241 7.36 6.11 10.33
N PRO A 242 8.05 6.34 11.47
CA PRO A 242 8.12 5.35 12.52
C PRO A 242 6.74 5.10 13.11
N MET A 243 6.46 3.83 13.43
CA MET A 243 5.29 3.47 14.22
C MET A 243 5.40 4.10 15.61
N LYS A 244 4.28 4.51 16.18
CA LYS A 244 4.28 5.12 17.50
C LYS A 244 4.52 4.04 18.55
N ASP A 245 5.60 4.18 19.32
CA ASP A 245 5.81 3.35 20.52
C ASP A 245 4.62 3.57 21.45
N GLY A 246 3.73 2.58 21.51
CA GLY A 246 2.57 2.62 22.38
C GLY A 246 3.06 2.59 23.82
N LYS A 247 3.19 3.75 24.47
CA LYS A 247 3.35 3.80 25.93
C LYS A 247 2.22 2.96 26.52
N SER A 248 2.59 1.80 27.07
CA SER A 248 1.67 0.88 27.72
C SER A 248 1.04 1.64 28.88
N ASN A 249 -0.29 1.72 28.85
CA ASN A 249 -1.04 2.29 29.95
C ASN A 249 -1.53 1.14 30.80
N ALA A 250 -1.05 1.02 32.04
CA ALA A 250 -1.43 -0.05 32.97
C ALA A 250 -2.96 -0.10 33.25
N TRP A 251 -3.68 0.99 32.96
CA TRP A 251 -5.13 1.14 33.10
C TRP A 251 -5.88 1.02 31.78
N ILE A 252 -5.26 0.45 30.73
CA ILE A 252 -5.89 0.30 29.42
C ILE A 252 -7.19 -0.52 29.49
N PHE A 253 -7.31 -1.43 30.46
CA PHE A 253 -8.50 -2.25 30.69
C PHE A 253 -9.75 -1.44 31.10
N LEU A 254 -9.61 -0.19 31.60
CA LEU A 254 -10.74 0.68 31.93
C LEU A 254 -11.25 1.49 30.72
N LYS A 255 -10.42 1.68 29.69
CA LYS A 255 -10.73 2.52 28.52
C LYS A 255 -11.87 2.05 27.61
N PRO A 256 -12.18 0.75 27.47
CA PRO A 256 -13.23 0.30 26.55
C PRO A 256 -14.64 0.75 26.94
N LEU A 257 -14.91 1.03 28.21
CA LEU A 257 -16.18 1.57 28.69
C LEU A 257 -16.00 3.02 29.17
N THR A 258 -16.99 3.86 28.88
CA THR A 258 -17.05 5.21 29.43
C THR A 258 -17.39 5.17 30.92
N TRP A 259 -17.00 6.22 31.65
CA TRP A 259 -17.31 6.33 33.08
C TRP A 259 -18.82 6.31 33.35
N ASP A 260 -19.61 6.93 32.48
CA ASP A 260 -21.08 6.93 32.59
C ASP A 260 -21.66 5.51 32.49
N LEU A 261 -21.10 4.67 31.59
CA LEU A 261 -21.54 3.28 31.44
C LEU A 261 -21.09 2.41 32.62
N TRP A 262 -19.88 2.64 33.15
CA TRP A 262 -19.40 2.00 34.38
C TRP A 262 -20.34 2.28 35.57
N LEU A 263 -20.69 3.56 35.77
CA LEU A 263 -21.55 3.98 36.88
C LEU A 263 -22.99 3.46 36.70
N THR A 264 -23.53 3.57 35.48
CA THR A 264 -24.87 3.06 35.17
C THR A 264 -24.95 1.55 35.41
N SER A 265 -23.96 0.79 34.94
CA SER A 265 -23.87 -0.65 35.17
C SER A 265 -23.88 -0.97 36.67
N LEU A 266 -23.04 -0.28 37.45
CA LEU A 266 -22.99 -0.45 38.91
C LEU A 266 -24.35 -0.17 39.59
N CYS A 267 -25.03 0.90 39.20
CA CYS A 267 -26.37 1.24 39.72
C CYS A 267 -27.40 0.14 39.40
N PHE A 268 -27.41 -0.36 38.16
CA PHE A 268 -28.31 -1.45 37.76
C PHE A 268 -27.98 -2.78 38.45
N PHE A 269 -26.71 -3.08 38.73
CA PHE A 269 -26.33 -4.25 39.54
C PHE A 269 -26.95 -4.23 40.94
N ILE A 270 -26.90 -3.07 41.60
CA ILE A 270 -27.51 -2.87 42.93
C ILE A 270 -29.03 -3.00 42.84
N PHE A 271 -29.65 -2.38 41.82
CA PHE A 271 -31.09 -2.44 41.60
C PHE A 271 -31.59 -3.87 41.35
N ILE A 272 -30.92 -4.63 40.49
CA ILE A 272 -31.29 -6.03 40.21
C ILE A 272 -31.09 -6.91 41.43
N GLY A 273 -30.02 -6.69 42.22
CA GLY A 273 -29.81 -7.41 43.48
C GLY A 273 -30.93 -7.16 44.48
N PHE A 274 -31.37 -5.90 44.58
CA PHE A 274 -32.53 -5.54 45.39
C PHE A 274 -33.83 -6.14 44.85
N ALA A 275 -34.06 -6.12 43.55
CA ALA A 275 -35.26 -6.68 42.93
C ALA A 275 -35.37 -8.21 43.14
N VAL A 276 -34.27 -8.94 42.93
CA VAL A 276 -34.20 -10.38 43.20
C VAL A 276 -34.41 -10.65 44.68
N TRP A 277 -33.77 -9.86 45.56
CA TRP A 277 -33.99 -9.95 47.00
C TRP A 277 -35.48 -9.81 47.36
N VAL A 278 -36.18 -8.76 46.90
CA VAL A 278 -37.61 -8.57 47.18
C VAL A 278 -38.45 -9.76 46.72
N LEU A 279 -38.17 -10.30 45.52
CA LEU A 279 -38.94 -11.39 44.92
C LEU A 279 -38.67 -12.76 45.56
N GLU A 280 -37.45 -13.01 46.03
CA GLU A 280 -37.05 -14.28 46.64
C GLU A 280 -37.22 -14.27 48.17
N HIS A 281 -37.22 -13.10 48.83
CA HIS A 281 -37.21 -12.96 50.29
C HIS A 281 -38.34 -13.70 51.00
N ARG A 282 -39.53 -13.75 50.36
CA ARG A 282 -40.70 -14.41 50.95
C ARG A 282 -40.68 -15.93 50.81
N ILE A 283 -39.97 -16.47 49.83
CA ILE A 283 -40.15 -17.83 49.32
C ILE A 283 -38.90 -18.69 49.55
N ASN A 284 -37.70 -18.09 49.50
CA ASN A 284 -36.45 -18.83 49.49
C ASN A 284 -35.70 -18.71 50.83
N GLU A 285 -35.34 -19.84 51.43
CA GLU A 285 -34.57 -19.87 52.68
C GLU A 285 -33.11 -19.44 52.50
N GLU A 286 -32.53 -19.57 51.29
CA GLU A 286 -31.14 -19.18 51.02
C GLU A 286 -30.94 -17.65 51.12
N PHE A 287 -32.00 -16.87 50.90
CA PHE A 287 -32.00 -15.40 51.04
C PHE A 287 -32.47 -14.93 52.45
N ARG A 288 -32.56 -15.85 53.44
CA ARG A 288 -32.89 -15.55 54.85
C ARG A 288 -31.67 -15.65 55.76
N GLY A 289 -31.52 -14.70 56.70
CA GLY A 289 -30.41 -14.67 57.66
C GLY A 289 -30.37 -13.36 58.47
N PRO A 290 -29.33 -13.14 59.30
CA PRO A 290 -29.09 -11.84 59.93
C PRO A 290 -28.96 -10.72 58.86
N PRO A 291 -29.35 -9.46 59.15
CA PRO A 291 -29.37 -8.38 58.14
C PRO A 291 -28.05 -8.20 57.37
N SER A 292 -26.89 -8.39 58.02
CA SER A 292 -25.57 -8.31 57.40
C SER A 292 -25.27 -9.44 56.41
N HIS A 293 -25.84 -10.64 56.62
CA HIS A 293 -25.69 -11.79 55.72
C HIS A 293 -26.61 -11.68 54.50
N GLN A 294 -27.80 -11.09 54.65
CA GLN A 294 -28.79 -10.90 53.58
C GLN A 294 -28.33 -9.88 52.52
N ILE A 295 -27.73 -8.79 52.98
CA ILE A 295 -27.16 -7.77 52.09
C ILE A 295 -25.96 -8.35 51.35
N GLY A 296 -25.14 -9.15 52.04
CA GLY A 296 -23.98 -9.83 51.45
C GLY A 296 -24.35 -10.86 50.38
N THR A 297 -25.36 -11.70 50.63
CA THR A 297 -25.84 -12.72 49.68
C THR A 297 -26.49 -12.10 48.44
N SER A 298 -27.32 -11.06 48.60
CA SER A 298 -27.95 -10.38 47.45
C SER A 298 -26.94 -9.65 46.56
N PHE A 299 -25.94 -9.00 47.17
CA PHE A 299 -24.87 -8.33 46.42
C PHE A 299 -23.95 -9.34 45.73
N TRP A 300 -23.59 -10.43 46.44
CA TRP A 300 -22.81 -11.53 45.88
C TRP A 300 -23.52 -12.22 44.71
N PHE A 301 -24.83 -12.47 44.83
CA PHE A 301 -25.65 -13.07 43.78
C PHE A 301 -25.62 -12.23 42.50
N SER A 302 -25.89 -10.91 42.60
CA SER A 302 -25.81 -9.98 41.46
C SER A 302 -24.44 -9.98 40.79
N PHE A 303 -23.37 -10.00 41.57
CA PHE A 303 -22.00 -10.01 41.04
C PHE A 303 -21.64 -11.38 40.41
N ALA A 304 -22.07 -12.49 41.01
CA ALA A 304 -21.83 -13.84 40.50
C ALA A 304 -22.52 -14.10 39.14
N THR A 305 -23.63 -13.42 38.85
CA THR A 305 -24.25 -13.41 37.50
C THR A 305 -23.32 -12.87 36.42
N MET A 306 -22.40 -11.96 36.75
CA MET A 306 -21.46 -11.36 35.78
C MET A 306 -20.39 -12.34 35.30
N VAL A 307 -19.98 -13.26 36.17
CA VAL A 307 -18.89 -14.22 35.91
C VAL A 307 -19.44 -15.63 35.65
N PHE A 308 -20.75 -15.78 35.43
CA PHE A 308 -21.43 -17.07 35.26
C PHE A 308 -21.20 -18.05 36.43
N ALA A 309 -20.95 -17.55 37.64
CA ALA A 309 -20.63 -18.33 38.82
C ALA A 309 -21.85 -18.47 39.77
N GLN A 310 -23.04 -18.78 39.22
CA GLN A 310 -24.27 -18.86 40.02
C GLN A 310 -24.25 -20.08 40.95
N ARG A 311 -24.26 -19.82 42.27
CA ARG A 311 -24.30 -20.87 43.31
C ARG A 311 -25.71 -21.07 43.90
N GLU A 312 -26.54 -20.04 43.92
CA GLU A 312 -27.86 -20.03 44.57
C GLU A 312 -28.96 -20.29 43.54
N LYS A 313 -29.96 -21.10 43.92
CA LYS A 313 -31.07 -21.44 43.04
C LYS A 313 -32.21 -20.45 43.23
N VAL A 314 -32.61 -19.78 42.14
CA VAL A 314 -33.77 -18.87 42.12
C VAL A 314 -35.06 -19.70 42.00
N VAL A 315 -36.01 -19.51 42.92
CA VAL A 315 -37.23 -20.33 43.02
C VAL A 315 -38.44 -19.64 42.36
N SER A 316 -38.53 -18.31 42.44
CA SER A 316 -39.64 -17.53 41.89
C SER A 316 -39.58 -17.40 40.37
N ASN A 317 -40.68 -17.70 39.68
CA ASN A 317 -40.78 -17.53 38.23
C ASN A 317 -40.56 -16.06 37.78
N LEU A 318 -41.01 -15.09 38.59
CA LEU A 318 -40.79 -13.66 38.36
C LEU A 318 -39.31 -13.28 38.50
N ALA A 319 -38.63 -13.79 39.54
CA ALA A 319 -37.20 -13.56 39.72
C ALA A 319 -36.39 -14.24 38.60
N ARG A 320 -36.79 -15.44 38.17
CA ARG A 320 -36.17 -16.14 37.04
C ARG A 320 -36.25 -15.34 35.74
N PHE A 321 -37.39 -14.71 35.45
CA PHE A 321 -37.53 -13.83 34.29
C PHE A 321 -36.58 -12.61 34.37
N VAL A 322 -36.55 -11.93 35.52
CA VAL A 322 -35.64 -10.78 35.76
C VAL A 322 -34.17 -11.20 35.57
N VAL A 323 -33.78 -12.35 36.11
CA VAL A 323 -32.42 -12.89 35.99
C VAL A 323 -32.09 -13.27 34.55
N ILE A 324 -33.01 -13.88 33.78
CA ILE A 324 -32.77 -14.22 32.37
C ILE A 324 -32.51 -12.96 31.54
N VAL A 325 -33.33 -11.92 31.70
CA VAL A 325 -33.15 -10.63 31.00
C VAL A 325 -31.83 -9.98 31.43
N TRP A 326 -31.52 -10.00 32.73
CA TRP A 326 -30.27 -9.44 33.24
C TRP A 326 -29.01 -10.15 32.71
N VAL A 327 -29.03 -11.48 32.68
CA VAL A 327 -27.94 -12.29 32.09
C VAL A 327 -27.73 -11.92 30.62
N PHE A 328 -28.80 -11.71 29.86
CA PHE A 328 -28.69 -11.27 28.46
C PHE A 328 -28.02 -9.90 28.32
N VAL A 329 -28.38 -8.92 29.17
CA VAL A 329 -27.74 -7.59 29.19
C VAL A 329 -26.25 -7.69 29.53
N VAL A 330 -25.92 -8.46 30.57
CA VAL A 330 -24.53 -8.68 31.02
C VAL A 330 -23.70 -9.40 29.95
N LEU A 331 -24.29 -10.38 29.25
CA LEU A 331 -23.66 -11.07 28.13
C LEU A 331 -23.26 -10.09 27.02
N ILE A 332 -24.20 -9.23 26.60
CA ILE A 332 -23.92 -8.20 25.58
C ILE A 332 -22.81 -7.25 26.06
N LEU A 333 -22.89 -6.75 27.29
CA LEU A 333 -21.87 -5.85 27.85
C LEU A 333 -20.48 -6.51 27.89
N THR A 334 -20.40 -7.79 28.25
CA THR A 334 -19.13 -8.53 28.30
C THR A 334 -18.56 -8.75 26.90
N GLN A 335 -19.40 -9.15 25.94
CA GLN A 335 -18.97 -9.34 24.55
C GLN A 335 -18.52 -8.03 23.91
N SER A 336 -19.27 -6.94 24.11
CA SER A 336 -18.88 -5.61 23.63
C SER A 336 -17.59 -5.12 24.28
N TYR A 337 -17.39 -5.37 25.57
CA TYR A 337 -16.13 -5.07 26.26
C TYR A 337 -14.94 -5.75 25.60
N THR A 338 -15.02 -7.07 25.39
CA THR A 338 -13.95 -7.85 24.76
C THR A 338 -13.68 -7.37 23.33
N ALA A 339 -14.72 -7.09 22.54
CA ALA A 339 -14.60 -6.58 21.19
C ALA A 339 -13.92 -5.20 21.15
N SER A 340 -14.36 -4.26 21.99
CA SER A 340 -13.78 -2.91 22.06
C SER A 340 -12.36 -2.91 22.61
N LEU A 341 -12.04 -3.76 23.60
CA LEU A 341 -10.68 -3.92 24.10
C LEU A 341 -9.75 -4.48 23.02
N THR A 342 -10.20 -5.50 22.29
CA THR A 342 -9.43 -6.09 21.18
C THR A 342 -9.16 -5.05 20.09
N SER A 343 -10.21 -4.34 19.65
CA SER A 343 -10.09 -3.26 18.66
C SER A 343 -9.11 -2.17 19.12
N LEU A 344 -9.17 -1.75 20.40
CA LEU A 344 -8.27 -0.75 20.95
C LEU A 344 -6.81 -1.21 20.97
N LEU A 345 -6.56 -2.49 21.29
CA LEU A 345 -5.21 -3.07 21.27
C LEU A 345 -4.66 -3.14 19.84
N THR A 346 -5.50 -3.52 18.87
CA THR A 346 -5.12 -3.56 17.45
C THR A 346 -4.82 -2.17 16.88
N VAL A 347 -5.67 -1.17 17.14
CA VAL A 347 -5.48 0.20 16.61
C VAL A 347 -4.19 0.84 17.15
N LYS A 348 -3.87 0.62 18.43
CA LYS A 348 -2.65 1.19 19.03
C LYS A 348 -1.36 0.60 18.44
N GLN A 349 -1.39 -0.63 17.94
CA GLN A 349 -0.23 -1.25 17.29
C GLN A 349 -0.01 -0.71 15.87
N LEU A 350 -1.07 -0.21 15.21
CA LEU A 350 -1.02 0.23 13.81
C LEU A 350 -0.95 1.75 13.65
N GLN A 351 -0.84 2.52 14.74
CA GLN A 351 -0.90 3.98 14.67
C GLN A 351 0.45 4.59 14.26
N PRO A 352 0.53 5.30 13.11
CA PRO A 352 1.73 6.04 12.75
C PRO A 352 1.97 7.21 13.70
N THR A 353 3.23 7.66 13.81
CA THR A 353 3.56 8.86 14.59
C THR A 353 2.92 10.12 14.00
N PHE A 354 2.89 10.23 12.67
CA PHE A 354 2.26 11.33 11.93
C PHE A 354 1.34 10.78 10.85
N SER A 355 0.18 11.39 10.67
CA SER A 355 -0.84 10.91 9.73
C SER A 355 -0.78 11.59 8.36
N ASN A 356 -0.31 12.84 8.32
CA ASN A 356 -0.32 13.67 7.13
C ASN A 356 0.91 14.58 7.08
N LEU A 357 1.29 14.98 5.86
CA LEU A 357 2.37 15.96 5.64
C LEU A 357 2.10 17.30 6.35
N GLY A 358 0.83 17.71 6.44
CA GLY A 358 0.44 18.95 7.12
C GLY A 358 0.78 18.97 8.62
N ASP A 359 0.75 17.81 9.29
CA ASP A 359 1.10 17.69 10.70
C ASP A 359 2.60 17.97 10.91
N LEU A 360 3.45 17.47 9.99
CA LEU A 360 4.90 17.68 10.01
C LEU A 360 5.25 19.16 9.80
N ILE A 361 4.57 19.83 8.85
CA ILE A 361 4.78 21.25 8.57
C ILE A 361 4.37 22.09 9.78
N LYS A 362 3.19 21.83 10.35
CA LYS A 362 2.69 22.56 11.53
C LYS A 362 3.61 22.43 12.74
N ASN A 363 4.18 21.23 12.93
CA ASN A 363 5.07 20.92 14.05
C ASN A 363 6.54 21.29 13.78
N LYS A 364 6.88 21.81 12.59
CA LYS A 364 8.25 22.19 12.17
C LYS A 364 9.28 21.07 12.31
N GLU A 365 8.86 19.86 11.98
CA GLU A 365 9.67 18.64 12.05
C GLU A 365 10.70 18.56 10.92
N TYR A 366 11.81 17.85 11.14
CA TYR A 366 12.78 17.55 10.07
C TYR A 366 12.27 16.43 9.14
N ILE A 367 12.36 16.64 7.84
CA ILE A 367 11.89 15.71 6.80
C ILE A 367 13.08 15.25 5.95
N GLY A 368 13.22 13.93 5.78
CA GLY A 368 14.23 13.32 4.93
C GLY A 368 13.76 13.18 3.48
N TYR A 369 14.68 13.30 2.53
CA TYR A 369 14.46 13.01 1.11
C TYR A 369 15.74 12.46 0.47
N PHE A 370 15.61 11.70 -0.62
CA PHE A 370 16.77 11.16 -1.32
C PHE A 370 17.57 12.24 -2.06
N GLU A 371 18.89 12.23 -1.94
CA GLU A 371 19.76 13.22 -2.59
C GLU A 371 19.66 13.13 -4.12
N GLY A 372 19.55 14.28 -4.79
CA GLY A 372 19.36 14.34 -6.24
C GLY A 372 17.94 14.00 -6.72
N SER A 373 17.02 13.70 -5.79
CA SER A 373 15.60 13.50 -6.13
C SER A 373 14.86 14.83 -6.35
N PHE A 374 13.88 14.79 -7.26
CA PHE A 374 12.95 15.89 -7.50
C PHE A 374 12.00 16.15 -6.32
N VAL A 375 11.92 15.23 -5.35
CA VAL A 375 11.08 15.34 -4.15
C VAL A 375 11.39 16.60 -3.35
N ARG A 376 12.66 17.04 -3.30
CA ARG A 376 13.06 18.28 -2.62
C ARG A 376 12.29 19.49 -3.11
N GLU A 377 12.24 19.67 -4.43
CA GLU A 377 11.52 20.78 -5.08
C GLU A 377 10.02 20.70 -4.79
N LEU A 378 9.43 19.50 -4.81
CA LEU A 378 8.02 19.29 -4.49
C LEU A 378 7.68 19.65 -3.03
N LEU A 379 8.55 19.31 -2.08
CA LEU A 379 8.37 19.64 -0.68
C LEU A 379 8.44 21.15 -0.44
N ILE A 380 9.38 21.84 -1.09
CA ILE A 380 9.49 23.30 -1.05
C ILE A 380 8.24 23.96 -1.64
N GLN A 381 7.77 23.50 -2.80
CA GLN A 381 6.52 23.98 -3.43
C GLN A 381 5.31 23.76 -2.54
N ARG A 382 5.32 22.73 -1.68
CA ARG A 382 4.23 22.44 -0.76
C ARG A 382 4.31 23.18 0.57
N GLY A 383 5.30 24.06 0.75
CA GLY A 383 5.44 24.95 1.90
C GLY A 383 6.27 24.36 3.05
N VAL A 384 7.11 23.36 2.79
CA VAL A 384 8.10 22.87 3.77
C VAL A 384 9.29 23.83 3.81
N ASP A 385 9.72 24.22 5.01
CA ASP A 385 10.90 25.06 5.19
C ASP A 385 12.17 24.35 4.66
N PRO A 386 12.96 24.97 3.75
CA PRO A 386 14.16 24.34 3.19
C PRO A 386 15.20 23.93 4.24
N ASN A 387 15.28 24.67 5.36
CA ASN A 387 16.18 24.39 6.48
C ASN A 387 15.78 23.16 7.30
N LYS A 388 14.57 22.63 7.09
CA LYS A 388 14.03 21.42 7.74
C LYS A 388 14.12 20.19 6.85
N LEU A 389 14.63 20.32 5.63
CA LEU A 389 14.87 19.22 4.71
C LEU A 389 16.27 18.65 4.90
N ARG A 390 16.39 17.33 5.03
CA ARG A 390 17.66 16.62 5.14
C ARG A 390 17.82 15.60 4.02
N PRO A 391 18.88 15.69 3.20
CA PRO A 391 19.16 14.67 2.20
C PRO A 391 19.68 13.39 2.87
N TYR A 392 19.42 12.25 2.26
CA TYR A 392 20.10 10.97 2.54
C TYR A 392 20.51 10.31 1.21
N LYS A 393 21.55 9.49 1.25
CA LYS A 393 22.12 8.83 0.08
C LYS A 393 21.80 7.35 -0.01
N SER A 394 21.41 6.70 1.09
CA SER A 394 21.15 5.27 1.11
C SER A 394 19.99 4.90 2.02
N SER A 395 19.47 3.69 1.82
CA SER A 395 18.46 3.11 2.71
C SER A 395 18.95 2.99 4.17
N ASP A 396 20.23 2.72 4.40
CA ASP A 396 20.81 2.61 5.75
C ASP A 396 20.92 3.96 6.46
N GLU A 397 21.34 5.01 5.74
CA GLU A 397 21.38 6.37 6.28
C GLU A 397 19.97 6.89 6.59
N CYS A 398 18.99 6.58 5.73
CA CYS A 398 17.58 6.88 6.00
C CYS A 398 17.10 6.22 7.31
N HIS A 399 17.46 4.95 7.52
CA HIS A 399 17.12 4.22 8.75
C HIS A 399 17.74 4.86 10.00
N GLU A 400 19.01 5.26 9.93
CA GLU A 400 19.71 5.93 11.03
C GLU A 400 19.04 7.27 11.38
N LEU A 401 18.75 8.10 10.37
CA LEU A 401 18.10 9.39 10.55
C LEU A 401 16.69 9.25 11.15
N LEU A 402 15.90 8.26 10.69
CA LEU A 402 14.57 7.99 11.25
C LEU A 402 14.64 7.48 12.70
N THR A 403 15.67 6.69 13.03
CA THR A 403 15.88 6.17 14.38
C THR A 403 16.28 7.26 15.36
N ASN A 404 17.15 8.19 14.94
CA ASN A 404 17.58 9.31 15.78
C ASN A 404 16.43 10.28 16.11
N ARG A 405 15.36 10.30 15.30
CA ARG A 405 14.20 11.21 15.39
C ARG A 405 14.60 12.69 15.28
N SER A 406 13.64 13.54 14.97
CA SER A 406 13.82 14.99 14.85
C SER A 406 14.50 15.64 16.09
N ALA A 407 14.22 15.13 17.30
CA ALA A 407 14.76 15.65 18.55
C ALA A 407 16.28 15.45 18.72
N ASN A 408 16.88 14.36 18.21
CA ASN A 408 18.32 14.11 18.31
C ASN A 408 19.06 14.44 17.01
N GLY A 409 18.52 15.37 16.22
CA GLY A 409 19.11 15.75 14.94
C GLY A 409 18.96 14.69 13.85
N GLY A 410 17.93 13.86 13.90
CA GLY A 410 17.48 12.99 12.81
C GLY A 410 16.30 13.59 12.02
N ILE A 411 15.45 12.72 11.48
CA ILE A 411 14.22 13.09 10.75
C ILE A 411 12.98 12.46 11.40
N ALA A 412 11.83 13.11 11.26
CA ALA A 412 10.54 12.59 11.71
C ALA A 412 9.87 11.69 10.68
N ALA A 413 10.12 11.95 9.39
CA ALA A 413 9.57 11.22 8.26
C ALA A 413 10.58 11.24 7.11
N ALA A 414 10.60 10.18 6.31
CA ALA A 414 11.29 10.13 5.03
C ALA A 414 10.25 10.19 3.91
N ILE A 415 10.50 10.98 2.88
CA ILE A 415 9.59 11.12 1.75
C ILE A 415 10.35 10.79 0.48
N ASP A 416 9.83 9.81 -0.27
CA ASP A 416 10.48 9.29 -1.45
C ASP A 416 9.49 8.53 -2.34
N GLU A 417 9.98 8.06 -3.48
CA GLU A 417 9.20 7.31 -4.46
C GLU A 417 8.75 5.95 -3.90
N THR A 418 7.55 5.50 -4.31
CA THR A 418 6.92 4.28 -3.80
C THR A 418 7.82 3.04 -3.93
N PRO A 419 8.48 2.77 -5.07
CA PRO A 419 9.37 1.61 -5.20
C PRO A 419 10.54 1.63 -4.20
N ASN A 420 11.18 2.79 -4.00
CA ASN A 420 12.28 2.98 -3.06
C ASN A 420 11.85 2.70 -1.62
N MET A 421 10.68 3.22 -1.24
CA MET A 421 10.14 3.04 0.11
C MET A 421 9.61 1.64 0.36
N LYS A 422 9.12 0.94 -0.67
CA LYS A 422 8.78 -0.49 -0.56
C LYS A 422 10.02 -1.34 -0.27
N LEU A 423 11.12 -1.07 -0.96
CA LEU A 423 12.40 -1.73 -0.70
C LEU A 423 12.92 -1.42 0.72
N PHE A 424 12.84 -0.17 1.15
CA PHE A 424 13.17 0.23 2.53
C PHE A 424 12.33 -0.54 3.57
N LEU A 425 11.01 -0.65 3.36
CA LEU A 425 10.14 -1.40 4.27
C LEU A 425 10.38 -2.90 4.23
N ALA A 426 10.74 -3.48 3.09
CA ALA A 426 11.13 -4.89 3.02
C ALA A 426 12.39 -5.18 3.87
N LYS A 427 13.30 -4.20 3.99
CA LYS A 427 14.53 -4.31 4.78
C LYS A 427 14.33 -4.09 6.29
N TYR A 428 13.42 -3.20 6.70
CA TYR A 428 13.22 -2.82 8.12
C TYR A 428 11.83 -3.12 8.73
N CYS A 429 10.94 -3.73 7.95
CA CYS A 429 9.64 -4.28 8.31
C CYS A 429 8.84 -3.48 9.37
N SER A 430 8.81 -3.98 10.62
CA SER A 430 7.83 -3.62 11.64
C SER A 430 8.07 -2.28 12.34
N LYS A 431 9.18 -1.59 12.07
CA LYS A 431 9.49 -0.30 12.72
C LYS A 431 8.79 0.89 12.08
N TYR A 432 8.40 0.75 10.81
CA TYR A 432 7.96 1.86 9.97
C TYR A 432 6.67 1.52 9.24
N THR A 433 5.95 2.55 8.83
CA THR A 433 4.75 2.42 8.01
C THR A 433 4.74 3.47 6.91
N MET A 434 4.15 3.10 5.77
CA MET A 434 4.01 3.96 4.59
C MET A 434 2.67 4.68 4.63
N ILE A 435 2.69 5.97 4.30
CA ILE A 435 1.52 6.84 4.23
C ILE A 435 1.58 7.60 2.91
N GLY A 436 0.51 7.54 2.14
CA GLY A 436 0.45 8.21 0.84
C GLY A 436 -0.11 7.30 -0.24
N PRO A 437 -0.11 7.75 -1.51
CA PRO A 437 0.78 8.76 -2.09
C PRO A 437 0.45 10.21 -1.70
N ILE A 438 1.46 10.97 -1.29
CA ILE A 438 1.35 12.40 -0.96
C ILE A 438 1.48 13.29 -2.20
N PHE A 439 2.22 12.82 -3.22
CA PHE A 439 2.30 13.45 -4.53
C PHE A 439 1.98 12.41 -5.60
N LYS A 440 1.16 12.81 -6.58
CA LYS A 440 0.85 11.99 -7.75
C LYS A 440 1.94 12.19 -8.78
N THR A 441 2.83 11.22 -8.88
CA THR A 441 3.77 11.04 -9.98
C THR A 441 3.48 9.71 -10.63
N ASP A 442 3.87 9.55 -11.88
CA ASP A 442 3.78 8.25 -12.53
C ASP A 442 5.02 7.40 -12.19
N GLY A 443 4.99 6.10 -12.49
CA GLY A 443 6.06 5.16 -12.14
C GLY A 443 7.35 5.39 -12.93
N PHE A 444 8.25 4.41 -12.84
CA PHE A 444 9.47 4.41 -13.64
C PHE A 444 9.15 4.07 -15.09
N GLY A 445 9.75 4.82 -16.02
CA GLY A 445 9.64 4.59 -17.45
C GLY A 445 11.00 4.71 -18.14
N PHE A 446 11.20 3.95 -19.21
CA PHE A 446 12.39 4.10 -20.05
C PHE A 446 12.26 5.34 -20.91
N VAL A 447 13.37 6.02 -21.13
CA VAL A 447 13.40 7.31 -21.83
C VAL A 447 13.96 7.12 -23.21
N PHE A 448 13.34 7.73 -24.21
CA PHE A 448 13.82 7.79 -25.58
C PHE A 448 13.79 9.23 -26.11
N PRO A 449 14.55 9.54 -27.16
CA PRO A 449 14.42 10.80 -27.87
C PRO A 449 12.99 11.04 -28.33
N LYS A 450 12.57 12.30 -28.30
CA LYS A 450 11.22 12.70 -28.70
C LYS A 450 10.91 12.26 -30.13
N GLY A 451 9.77 11.59 -30.33
CA GLY A 451 9.35 11.00 -31.60
C GLY A 451 9.99 9.65 -31.95
N SER A 452 10.68 9.01 -31.01
CA SER A 452 11.31 7.70 -31.25
C SER A 452 10.29 6.62 -31.59
N PRO A 453 10.48 5.85 -32.69
CA PRO A 453 9.56 4.78 -33.09
C PRO A 453 9.60 3.58 -32.12
N LEU A 454 10.61 3.49 -31.24
CA LEU A 454 10.73 2.40 -30.27
C LEU A 454 9.73 2.54 -29.11
N VAL A 455 9.29 3.76 -28.77
CA VAL A 455 8.48 4.01 -27.58
C VAL A 455 7.18 3.20 -27.58
N PRO A 456 6.36 3.18 -28.65
CA PRO A 456 5.13 2.40 -28.67
C PRO A 456 5.37 0.89 -28.60
N ASP A 457 6.42 0.39 -29.25
CA ASP A 457 6.70 -1.04 -29.33
C ASP A 457 7.27 -1.56 -28.01
N VAL A 458 8.21 -0.84 -27.40
CA VAL A 458 8.75 -1.14 -26.06
C VAL A 458 7.66 -1.01 -25.00
N SER A 459 6.77 -0.02 -25.10
CA SER A 459 5.64 0.11 -24.17
C SER A 459 4.70 -1.10 -24.22
N ARG A 460 4.41 -1.63 -25.42
CA ARG A 460 3.61 -2.86 -25.56
C ARG A 460 4.36 -4.08 -25.00
N ALA A 461 5.67 -4.16 -25.20
CA ALA A 461 6.49 -5.22 -24.61
C ALA A 461 6.48 -5.16 -23.07
N ILE A 462 6.54 -3.96 -22.47
CA ILE A 462 6.42 -3.75 -21.02
C ILE A 462 5.07 -4.24 -20.51
N LEU A 463 3.97 -3.88 -21.17
CA LEU A 463 2.64 -4.33 -20.76
C LEU A 463 2.53 -5.87 -20.76
N ASN A 464 3.00 -6.51 -21.84
CA ASN A 464 3.04 -7.97 -21.92
C ASN A 464 3.93 -8.59 -20.82
N LEU A 465 5.05 -7.92 -20.47
CA LEU A 465 5.95 -8.34 -19.41
C LEU A 465 5.28 -8.26 -18.04
N THR A 466 4.61 -7.14 -17.75
CA THR A 466 3.91 -6.88 -16.47
C THR A 466 2.70 -7.78 -16.25
N GLU A 467 2.00 -8.18 -17.31
CA GLU A 467 0.87 -9.13 -17.25
C GLU A 467 1.34 -10.59 -17.15
N GLY A 468 2.60 -10.88 -17.50
CA GLY A 468 3.20 -12.21 -17.48
C GLY A 468 3.91 -12.58 -16.18
N ASP A 469 4.38 -13.82 -16.09
CA ASP A 469 5.12 -14.32 -14.92
C ASP A 469 6.58 -13.86 -14.89
N VAL A 470 7.14 -13.45 -16.03
CA VAL A 470 8.54 -12.98 -16.13
C VAL A 470 8.77 -11.74 -15.25
N MET A 471 7.82 -10.80 -15.16
CA MET A 471 7.97 -9.64 -14.26
C MET A 471 8.06 -10.10 -12.79
N LYS A 472 7.22 -11.07 -12.38
CA LYS A 472 7.27 -11.62 -11.02
C LYS A 472 8.58 -12.33 -10.73
N GLU A 473 9.15 -13.03 -11.72
CA GLU A 473 10.47 -13.66 -11.60
C GLU A 473 11.57 -12.62 -11.39
N ILE A 474 11.54 -11.51 -12.14
CA ILE A 474 12.48 -10.39 -11.99
C ILE A 474 12.28 -9.72 -10.62
N GLU A 475 11.05 -9.42 -10.22
CA GLU A 475 10.75 -8.86 -8.89
C GLU A 475 11.25 -9.78 -7.77
N ASN A 476 11.00 -11.08 -7.85
CA ASN A 476 11.46 -12.03 -6.84
C ASN A 476 12.99 -12.11 -6.79
N LYS A 477 13.66 -12.09 -7.95
CA LYS A 477 15.12 -12.10 -8.03
C LYS A 477 15.75 -10.92 -7.29
N TRP A 478 15.18 -9.73 -7.42
CA TRP A 478 15.75 -8.50 -6.85
C TRP A 478 15.23 -8.16 -5.45
N PHE A 479 13.99 -8.55 -5.12
CA PHE A 479 13.33 -8.11 -3.90
C PHE A 479 12.99 -9.24 -2.91
N ALA A 480 12.84 -10.51 -3.34
CA ALA A 480 12.48 -11.59 -2.42
C ALA A 480 13.65 -12.06 -1.54
N GLY A 481 14.90 -11.94 -2.02
CA GLY A 481 16.10 -12.35 -1.26
C GLY A 481 16.55 -11.37 -0.17
N ASN A 482 16.12 -10.10 -0.25
CA ASN A 482 16.54 -9.04 0.66
C ASN A 482 15.53 -8.74 1.78
N ALA A 483 14.40 -9.46 1.83
CA ALA A 483 13.55 -9.49 3.01
C ALA A 483 14.28 -10.28 4.12
N THR A 484 15.23 -9.63 4.77
CA THR A 484 15.89 -10.11 6.00
C THR A 484 14.92 -10.25 7.19
N CYS A 485 13.64 -10.02 6.95
CA CYS A 485 12.54 -10.41 7.83
C CYS A 485 12.28 -11.93 7.77
N SER A 486 13.36 -12.70 7.85
CA SER A 486 13.30 -13.92 8.64
C SER A 486 13.16 -13.47 10.10
N ASP A 487 12.34 -14.15 10.88
CA ASP A 487 12.32 -14.05 12.35
C ASP A 487 13.66 -14.53 12.97
N THR A 488 14.80 -14.10 12.43
CA THR A 488 16.12 -14.31 12.99
C THR A 488 16.31 -13.27 14.08
N LYS A 489 15.69 -13.53 15.23
CA LYS A 489 15.91 -12.89 16.53
C LYS A 489 17.01 -11.81 16.51
N PRO A 490 16.67 -10.56 16.16
CA PRO A 490 17.30 -9.49 16.90
C PRO A 490 16.75 -9.61 18.31
N THR A 491 17.53 -9.28 19.33
CA THR A 491 17.07 -9.07 20.69
C THR A 491 16.16 -7.83 20.72
N ILE A 492 15.03 -7.91 20.01
CA ILE A 492 13.91 -6.99 19.97
C ILE A 492 12.82 -7.71 20.74
N SER A 493 12.64 -7.21 21.95
CA SER A 493 11.52 -7.43 22.84
C SER A 493 10.21 -7.65 22.06
N ASP A 494 9.66 -8.86 22.15
CA ASP A 494 8.26 -9.12 22.53
C ASP A 494 7.20 -8.08 22.09
N SER A 495 7.13 -7.71 20.80
CA SER A 495 6.15 -6.69 20.34
C SER A 495 4.74 -7.24 20.09
N ASN A 496 4.58 -8.57 20.00
CA ASN A 496 3.28 -9.22 19.81
C ASN A 496 2.73 -9.91 21.07
N SER A 497 3.47 -9.95 22.17
CA SER A 497 3.00 -10.51 23.44
C SER A 497 2.48 -9.40 24.35
N LEU A 498 1.37 -9.66 25.04
CA LEU A 498 0.81 -8.72 26.01
C LEU A 498 1.73 -8.66 27.23
N GLY A 499 2.54 -7.60 27.32
CA GLY A 499 3.46 -7.39 28.43
C GLY A 499 2.76 -7.04 29.75
N LEU A 500 3.43 -7.33 30.87
CA LEU A 500 2.98 -6.97 32.23
C LEU A 500 2.69 -5.46 32.37
N ASP A 501 3.39 -4.60 31.63
CA ASP A 501 3.20 -3.16 31.67
C ASP A 501 1.77 -2.71 31.33
N SER A 502 1.05 -3.49 30.52
CA SER A 502 -0.33 -3.18 30.12
C SER A 502 -1.37 -3.62 31.17
N PHE A 503 -1.03 -4.55 32.08
CA PHE A 503 -1.98 -5.19 33.00
C PHE A 503 -1.56 -5.22 34.46
N TRP A 504 -0.40 -4.68 34.83
CA TRP A 504 0.08 -4.70 36.22
C TRP A 504 -0.93 -4.07 37.20
N GLY A 505 -1.73 -3.09 36.76
CA GLY A 505 -2.82 -2.51 37.55
C GLY A 505 -3.86 -3.54 38.04
N LEU A 506 -4.17 -4.57 37.25
CA LEU A 506 -5.08 -5.66 37.67
C LEU A 506 -4.47 -6.49 38.80
N PHE A 507 -3.19 -6.83 38.67
CA PHE A 507 -2.47 -7.58 39.70
C PHE A 507 -2.31 -6.78 40.98
N LEU A 508 -2.14 -5.46 40.89
CA LEU A 508 -2.11 -4.58 42.05
C LEU A 508 -3.46 -4.58 42.80
N ILE A 509 -4.59 -4.47 42.09
CA ILE A 509 -5.92 -4.50 42.72
C ILE A 509 -6.15 -5.84 43.43
N ALA A 510 -5.82 -6.95 42.78
CA ALA A 510 -5.95 -8.29 43.37
C ALA A 510 -5.03 -8.47 44.59
N GLY A 511 -3.78 -7.99 44.51
CA GLY A 511 -2.81 -8.07 45.59
C GLY A 511 -3.21 -7.25 46.81
N VAL A 512 -3.64 -6.00 46.62
CA VAL A 512 -4.07 -5.11 47.71
C VAL A 512 -5.33 -5.63 48.38
N SER A 513 -6.35 -6.04 47.61
CA SER A 513 -7.60 -6.57 48.16
C SER A 513 -7.37 -7.86 48.96
N SER A 514 -6.57 -8.79 48.44
CA SER A 514 -6.23 -10.04 49.13
C SER A 514 -5.43 -9.79 50.40
N SER A 515 -4.43 -8.90 50.34
CA SER A 515 -3.60 -8.55 51.50
C SER A 515 -4.42 -7.86 52.59
N LEU A 516 -5.29 -6.93 52.22
CA LEU A 516 -6.18 -6.25 53.17
C LEU A 516 -7.14 -7.24 53.83
N SER A 517 -7.72 -8.16 53.05
CA SER A 517 -8.59 -9.22 53.59
C SER A 517 -7.84 -10.11 54.58
N LEU A 518 -6.60 -10.50 54.27
CA LEU A 518 -5.75 -11.31 55.17
C LEU A 518 -5.39 -10.55 56.45
N ILE A 519 -5.08 -9.25 56.35
CA ILE A 519 -4.76 -8.41 57.51
C ILE A 519 -5.99 -8.26 58.41
N ILE A 520 -7.17 -7.98 57.84
CA ILE A 520 -8.41 -7.87 58.61
C ILE A 520 -8.74 -9.21 59.27
N PHE A 521 -8.62 -10.32 58.54
CA PHE A 521 -8.84 -11.64 59.10
C PHE A 521 -7.88 -11.92 60.27
N ALA A 522 -6.58 -11.71 60.07
CA ALA A 522 -5.56 -11.91 61.10
C ALA A 522 -5.79 -11.00 62.32
N ALA A 523 -6.12 -9.73 62.12
CA ALA A 523 -6.44 -8.79 63.19
C ALA A 523 -7.70 -9.23 63.96
N SER A 524 -8.76 -9.64 63.27
CA SER A 524 -10.00 -10.12 63.88
C SER A 524 -9.80 -11.42 64.67
N PHE A 525 -8.99 -12.34 64.14
CA PHE A 525 -8.62 -13.61 64.77
C PHE A 525 -7.77 -13.36 66.02
N CYS A 526 -6.75 -12.49 65.91
CA CYS A 526 -5.93 -12.07 67.05
C CYS A 526 -6.75 -11.35 68.12
N ASN A 527 -7.71 -10.49 67.75
CA ASN A 527 -8.56 -9.79 68.73
C ASN A 527 -9.52 -10.75 69.45
N ARG A 528 -10.17 -11.67 68.72
CA ARG A 528 -11.07 -12.68 69.31
C ARG A 528 -10.36 -13.62 70.29
N HIS A 529 -9.11 -13.98 70.00
CA HIS A 529 -8.31 -14.88 70.83
C HIS A 529 -7.25 -14.15 71.68
N TRP A 530 -7.32 -12.81 71.76
CA TRP A 530 -6.38 -11.97 72.51
C TRP A 530 -6.34 -12.34 73.99
N HIS A 531 -7.48 -12.72 74.55
CA HIS A 531 -7.62 -13.14 75.94
C HIS A 531 -6.79 -14.40 76.28
N MET A 532 -6.57 -15.31 75.31
CA MET A 532 -5.68 -16.47 75.49
C MET A 532 -4.20 -16.10 75.37
N PHE A 533 -3.87 -14.97 74.73
CA PHE A 533 -2.50 -14.48 74.66
C PHE A 533 -2.05 -13.82 75.98
N MET A 534 -3.00 -13.29 76.76
CA MET A 534 -2.77 -12.59 78.03
C MET A 534 -2.74 -13.50 79.28
N THR A 535 -2.89 -14.82 79.16
CA THR A 535 -2.71 -15.71 80.32
C THR A 535 -1.23 -15.83 80.71
N THR A 536 -0.92 -15.34 81.91
CA THR A 536 0.41 -15.19 82.50
C THR A 536 1.05 -16.56 82.78
N GLY A 537 2.13 -16.92 82.06
CA GLY A 537 3.01 -18.04 82.45
C GLY A 537 3.67 -18.90 81.37
N ALA A 538 3.26 -18.85 80.09
CA ALA A 538 3.81 -19.74 79.04
C ALA A 538 4.75 -19.06 78.03
N SER A 539 5.77 -19.79 77.56
CA SER A 539 6.74 -19.40 76.51
C SER A 539 6.04 -19.06 75.17
N ALA A 540 6.54 -18.03 74.47
CA ALA A 540 5.98 -17.49 73.23
C ALA A 540 5.75 -18.57 72.14
N TRP A 541 6.63 -19.57 72.05
CA TRP A 541 6.51 -20.67 71.07
C TRP A 541 5.32 -21.60 71.34
N LYS A 542 4.98 -21.84 72.62
CA LYS A 542 3.78 -22.63 72.98
C LYS A 542 2.49 -21.87 72.62
N ARG A 543 2.47 -20.54 72.73
CA ARG A 543 1.31 -19.69 72.36
C ARG A 543 1.04 -19.71 70.86
N ILE A 544 2.10 -19.61 70.06
CA ILE A 544 2.01 -19.69 68.59
C ILE A 544 1.52 -21.07 68.14
N LYS A 545 2.01 -22.16 68.76
CA LYS A 545 1.52 -23.53 68.46
C LYS A 545 0.05 -23.73 68.80
N VAL A 546 -0.45 -23.16 69.90
CA VAL A 546 -1.87 -23.24 70.27
C VAL A 546 -2.74 -22.46 69.28
N MET A 547 -2.31 -21.27 68.85
CA MET A 547 -3.00 -20.49 67.82
C MET A 547 -3.07 -21.22 66.47
N LEU A 548 -1.97 -21.80 66.01
CA LEU A 548 -1.95 -22.57 64.77
C LEU A 548 -2.86 -23.80 64.84
N ARG A 549 -2.96 -24.45 66.00
CA ARG A 549 -3.89 -25.57 66.22
C ARG A 549 -5.36 -25.13 66.21
N ILE A 550 -5.67 -23.94 66.74
CA ILE A 550 -7.04 -23.38 66.70
C ILE A 550 -7.41 -22.93 65.28
N PHE A 551 -6.47 -22.36 64.55
CA PHE A 551 -6.65 -22.00 63.14
C PHE A 551 -6.92 -23.24 62.26
N ASP A 552 -6.26 -24.38 62.57
CA ASP A 552 -6.46 -25.66 61.88
C ASP A 552 -7.78 -26.35 62.26
N GLN A 553 -8.38 -26.01 63.40
CA GLN A 553 -9.68 -26.53 63.82
C GLN A 553 -10.82 -25.82 63.09
N LYS A 554 -11.82 -26.60 62.63
CA LYS A 554 -13.01 -26.05 61.97
C LYS A 554 -13.80 -25.16 62.92
N ASP A 555 -14.11 -23.93 62.46
CA ASP A 555 -15.00 -23.03 63.19
C ASP A 555 -16.47 -23.46 63.00
N LEU A 556 -16.92 -24.31 63.93
CA LEU A 556 -18.30 -24.79 64.02
C LEU A 556 -19.31 -23.67 64.35
N SER A 557 -18.84 -22.49 64.78
CA SER A 557 -19.69 -21.32 65.05
C SER A 557 -19.99 -20.49 63.79
N SER A 558 -19.27 -20.76 62.69
CA SER A 558 -19.49 -20.07 61.43
C SER A 558 -20.84 -20.46 60.81
N HIS A 559 -21.52 -19.49 60.20
CA HIS A 559 -22.89 -19.65 59.68
C HIS A 559 -22.99 -20.73 58.59
N THR A 560 -21.88 -21.08 57.94
CA THR A 560 -21.76 -22.16 56.95
C THR A 560 -21.95 -23.56 57.55
N PHE A 561 -21.63 -23.76 58.83
CA PHE A 561 -21.77 -25.04 59.53
C PHE A 561 -22.97 -25.08 60.49
N ARG A 562 -23.71 -23.98 60.62
CA ARG A 562 -24.88 -23.83 61.51
C ARG A 562 -26.16 -24.39 60.88
N LYS A 563 -26.19 -25.65 60.43
CA LYS A 563 -27.45 -26.33 60.07
C LYS A 563 -27.35 -27.87 60.13
N THR A 564 -27.43 -28.40 61.36
CA THR A 564 -28.04 -29.71 61.68
C THR A 564 -28.12 -29.81 63.20
N ASP A 565 -29.17 -29.25 63.80
CA ASP A 565 -29.67 -29.61 65.14
C ASP A 565 -30.94 -28.78 65.45
N SER A 566 -32.03 -29.06 64.74
CA SER A 566 -33.39 -28.74 65.17
C SER A 566 -34.41 -29.35 64.22
N GLN A 567 -34.58 -30.67 64.33
CA GLN A 567 -35.83 -31.35 64.01
C GLN A 567 -35.74 -32.78 64.56
N ASP A 568 -36.18 -32.98 65.81
CA ASP A 568 -37.25 -33.94 66.05
C ASP A 568 -37.87 -33.76 67.44
N GLY A 569 -39.18 -33.64 67.42
CA GLY A 569 -40.02 -33.38 68.59
C GLY A 569 -40.44 -34.66 69.31
N LYS A 570 -40.63 -34.50 70.63
CA LYS A 570 -41.59 -35.17 71.51
C LYS A 570 -42.39 -36.34 70.89
N TYR A 571 -42.12 -37.57 71.35
CA TYR A 571 -43.16 -38.53 71.74
C TYR A 571 -42.69 -39.34 72.96
N MET A 572 -43.65 -39.71 73.81
CA MET A 572 -43.52 -40.19 75.18
C MET A 572 -43.99 -41.65 75.25
N TYR A 573 -43.20 -42.56 75.85
CA TYR A 573 -43.52 -43.69 76.77
C TYR A 573 -42.63 -44.94 76.63
N ASN A 574 -42.14 -45.41 77.80
CA ASN A 574 -41.73 -46.75 78.28
C ASN A 574 -41.12 -47.78 77.28
N ALA A 575 -39.98 -48.41 77.54
CA ALA A 575 -39.74 -49.42 78.57
C ALA A 575 -38.26 -49.86 78.49
N GLY A 576 -37.67 -50.31 79.60
CA GLY A 576 -36.22 -50.45 79.75
C GLY A 576 -35.60 -51.76 79.26
N SER A 577 -34.26 -51.76 79.24
CA SER A 577 -33.39 -52.83 79.78
C SER A 577 -31.92 -52.51 79.52
N ILE A 578 -31.16 -52.40 80.62
CA ILE A 578 -29.80 -52.89 80.89
C ILE A 578 -28.98 -53.41 79.68
N ALA A 579 -27.78 -52.85 79.49
CA ALA A 579 -26.48 -53.54 79.31
C ALA A 579 -25.41 -52.53 78.84
N THR A 580 -24.62 -51.96 79.74
CA THR A 580 -23.21 -52.31 80.00
C THR A 580 -22.24 -52.07 78.84
N CYS A 581 -21.36 -51.09 79.07
CA CYS A 581 -20.09 -50.89 78.40
C CYS A 581 -19.25 -52.17 78.38
N VAL A 582 -18.57 -52.44 77.26
CA VAL A 582 -17.32 -53.22 77.25
C VAL A 582 -16.30 -52.48 76.41
N GLU A 583 -15.18 -52.26 77.07
CA GLU A 583 -13.92 -51.65 76.64
C GLU A 583 -13.01 -52.77 76.13
N ALA A 584 -12.33 -52.59 74.99
CA ALA A 584 -11.07 -53.27 74.68
C ALA A 584 -10.34 -52.62 73.49
N SER A 585 -9.09 -52.26 73.75
CA SER A 585 -8.05 -51.76 72.85
C SER A 585 -7.32 -52.96 72.17
N PRO A 586 -6.10 -52.84 71.60
CA PRO A 586 -5.75 -52.36 70.26
C PRO A 586 -5.02 -53.43 69.39
N ASN A 587 -4.60 -53.00 68.18
CA ASN A 587 -3.43 -53.42 67.38
C ASN A 587 -3.57 -54.25 66.08
N ASN A 588 -2.93 -53.64 65.08
CA ASN A 588 -1.97 -54.17 64.09
C ASN A 588 -2.42 -54.53 62.67
N ASN A 589 -1.69 -53.91 61.72
CA ASN A 589 -1.27 -54.38 60.39
C ASN A 589 -2.41 -54.76 59.42
N SER A 590 -2.43 -54.34 58.16
CA SER A 590 -1.36 -54.39 57.18
C SER A 590 -1.82 -53.78 55.85
N THR A 591 -0.86 -53.31 55.04
CA THR A 591 -0.78 -53.41 53.57
C THR A 591 -2.03 -53.31 52.66
N ARG A 592 -1.97 -52.25 51.83
CA ARG A 592 -2.58 -52.02 50.50
C ARG A 592 -2.75 -53.26 49.60
N PRO A 593 -3.78 -53.26 48.73
CA PRO A 593 -3.63 -53.77 47.36
C PRO A 593 -4.05 -52.75 46.27
N PRO A 594 -3.61 -52.96 45.00
CA PRO A 594 -3.79 -52.03 43.88
C PRO A 594 -4.94 -52.40 42.91
N SER A 595 -5.12 -51.52 41.93
CA SER A 595 -6.10 -51.40 40.83
C SER A 595 -6.32 -52.63 39.93
N PRO A 596 -7.44 -52.71 39.18
CA PRO A 596 -7.58 -53.64 38.06
C PRO A 596 -7.35 -53.00 36.68
N GLU A 597 -6.77 -53.83 35.81
CA GLU A 597 -6.38 -53.64 34.40
C GLU A 597 -7.56 -53.72 33.42
N SER A 598 -7.36 -53.17 32.21
CA SER A 598 -8.10 -53.55 31.00
C SER A 598 -7.12 -54.02 29.91
N ILE A 599 -7.25 -55.28 29.52
CA ILE A 599 -6.69 -55.94 28.32
C ILE A 599 -7.91 -56.29 27.45
N GLY A 600 -7.97 -56.24 26.12
CA GLY A 600 -7.02 -55.95 25.05
C GLY A 600 -7.64 -56.39 23.70
N HIS A 601 -7.02 -55.99 22.59
CA HIS A 601 -6.82 -56.71 21.31
C HIS A 601 -6.90 -55.83 20.05
N SER A 602 -6.14 -56.27 19.06
CA SER A 602 -5.50 -55.51 17.98
C SER A 602 -5.84 -56.07 16.58
N ASN A 603 -5.93 -55.14 15.61
CA ASN A 603 -5.55 -55.22 14.18
C ASN A 603 -6.37 -56.09 13.17
N PRO A 604 -6.19 -55.94 11.83
CA PRO A 604 -6.08 -54.73 10.96
C PRO A 604 -6.84 -54.89 9.60
N THR A 605 -7.08 -53.81 8.82
CA THR A 605 -6.97 -53.68 7.31
C THR A 605 -7.78 -52.49 6.71
N ASN A 606 -7.21 -51.90 5.65
CA ASN A 606 -7.58 -50.75 4.80
C ASN A 606 -8.71 -51.10 3.77
N PRO A 607 -9.10 -50.27 2.77
CA PRO A 607 -9.37 -48.82 2.64
C PRO A 607 -10.76 -48.52 1.97
N HIS A 608 -11.31 -47.29 1.99
CA HIS A 608 -12.16 -46.65 0.94
C HIS A 608 -12.73 -45.29 1.43
N SER A 609 -12.78 -44.31 0.53
CA SER A 609 -13.16 -42.88 0.61
C SER A 609 -14.70 -42.64 0.45
N PRO A 610 -15.28 -41.42 0.19
CA PRO A 610 -14.93 -39.98 0.39
C PRO A 610 -16.11 -39.07 0.93
N PHE A 611 -15.89 -37.73 0.97
CA PHE A 611 -16.85 -36.57 0.98
C PHE A 611 -17.51 -36.06 2.29
N PHE A 612 -17.17 -34.83 2.72
CA PHE A 612 -17.90 -33.59 2.35
C PHE A 612 -17.08 -32.32 2.64
N ARG A 613 -17.37 -31.29 1.85
CA ARG A 613 -16.61 -30.04 1.61
C ARG A 613 -17.55 -28.86 1.88
N GLU A 614 -17.18 -27.92 2.74
CA GLU A 614 -17.71 -26.54 2.79
C GLU A 614 -16.50 -25.65 3.13
N GLY A 615 -16.13 -24.59 2.41
CA GLY A 615 -16.89 -23.75 1.48
C GLY A 615 -17.00 -22.33 2.04
N ILE A 616 -15.87 -21.64 2.27
CA ILE A 616 -15.85 -20.24 2.73
C ILE A 616 -15.82 -19.32 1.50
N LEU A 617 -16.91 -18.57 1.30
CA LEU A 617 -17.04 -17.46 0.35
C LEU A 617 -16.67 -16.13 1.06
N PRO A 618 -15.94 -15.21 0.41
CA PRO A 618 -15.70 -13.87 0.92
C PRO A 618 -16.84 -12.90 0.53
N VAL A 619 -17.28 -12.09 1.49
CA VAL A 619 -18.24 -11.01 1.29
C VAL A 619 -17.51 -9.77 0.76
N VAL A 620 -17.91 -9.35 -0.43
CA VAL A 620 -17.58 -8.07 -1.07
C VAL A 620 -18.45 -6.99 -0.43
N VAL A 621 -17.86 -5.90 0.06
CA VAL A 621 -18.58 -4.66 0.39
C VAL A 621 -17.93 -3.54 -0.43
N GLY A 622 -18.69 -3.02 -1.39
CA GLY A 622 -18.40 -1.76 -2.05
C GLY A 622 -19.19 -0.62 -1.40
N GLN A 623 -18.49 0.46 -1.05
CA GLN A 623 -18.62 1.81 -1.61
C GLN A 623 -17.64 2.75 -0.91
#